data_AF-A0A524MT95-F1
#
_entry.id   AF-A0A524MT95-F1
#
_cell.length_a   1.000
_cell.length_b   1.000
_cell.length_c   1.000
_cell.angle_alpha   90.00
_cell.angle_beta   90.00
_cell.angle_gamma   90.00
#
_symmetry.space_group_name_H-M   'P 1'
#
loop_
_entity.id
_entity.type
_entity.pdbx_description
1 polymer ?
#
loop_
_entity_poly.entity_id
_entity_poly.type
_entity_poly.pdbx_seq_one_letter_code
_entity_poly.pdbx_strand_id
1 'polypeptide(L)'
;MPYVIQCQNIGKNLDEFVEELISEFSVDGVEVTGKKKSNGIHLMNIKYINENGGLEISQDNDDVKVSYEIKRDRKEIKKGAMGAVTGAGLGGLIRGAFSSSRKLSDQVSTAVGGAIAGGAYKAYEGYEESKLDRTKFAQLLAKTVKEVENEIHQKYQKITDKKNQSIIEENNEKEEVENLLEELNLGILSLKEELAFADKDEDHLQRVKARLSRAEELYKEAETEMKNNNTSEAKVRATIAKNMLKKAQELYAQA
;
A
#
# COMPACT_ATOMS: atom_id res chain seq x y z
N MET A 1 -33.39 6.15 -11.60
CA MET A 1 -32.60 6.26 -10.37
C MET A 1 -31.19 5.80 -10.69
N PRO A 2 -30.14 6.47 -10.19
CA PRO A 2 -28.77 6.02 -10.40
C PRO A 2 -28.49 4.76 -9.57
N TYR A 3 -27.79 3.80 -10.16
CA TYR A 3 -27.24 2.64 -9.48
C TYR A 3 -25.92 3.03 -8.82
N VAL A 4 -25.76 2.76 -7.51
CA VAL A 4 -24.60 3.24 -6.73
C VAL A 4 -23.92 2.07 -6.03
N ILE A 5 -22.59 1.98 -6.17
CA ILE A 5 -21.73 1.03 -5.46
C ILE A 5 -20.72 1.84 -4.64
N GLN A 6 -20.40 1.35 -3.44
CA GLN A 6 -19.37 1.91 -2.59
C GLN A 6 -18.28 0.86 -2.36
N CYS A 7 -17.03 1.26 -2.55
CA CYS A 7 -15.83 0.46 -2.32
C CYS A 7 -15.09 1.04 -1.11
N GLN A 8 -14.64 0.18 -0.22
CA GLN A 8 -14.08 0.60 1.06
C GLN A 8 -12.56 0.76 0.98
N ASN A 9 -12.02 1.79 1.64
CA ASN A 9 -10.58 1.96 1.89
C ASN A 9 -9.66 2.02 0.66
N ILE A 10 -10.20 2.28 -0.53
CA ILE A 10 -9.44 2.43 -1.79
C ILE A 10 -9.41 3.86 -2.33
N GLY A 11 -9.92 4.84 -1.57
CA GLY A 11 -10.00 6.26 -1.97
C GLY A 11 -8.65 6.87 -2.34
N LYS A 12 -7.59 6.48 -1.62
CA LYS A 12 -6.20 6.90 -1.92
C LYS A 12 -5.68 6.36 -3.25
N ASN A 13 -6.34 5.34 -3.80
CA ASN A 13 -6.01 4.67 -5.05
C ASN A 13 -7.08 4.90 -6.12
N LEU A 14 -7.87 5.99 -6.02
CA LEU A 14 -8.97 6.29 -6.94
C LEU A 14 -8.56 6.21 -8.41
N ASP A 15 -7.43 6.81 -8.78
CA ASP A 15 -7.00 6.85 -10.19
C ASP A 15 -6.66 5.46 -10.73
N GLU A 16 -5.94 4.66 -9.94
CA GLU A 16 -5.60 3.28 -10.26
C GLU A 16 -6.85 2.40 -10.32
N PHE A 17 -7.78 2.56 -9.37
CA PHE A 17 -9.08 1.90 -9.38
C PHE A 17 -9.85 2.20 -10.67
N VAL A 18 -9.88 3.46 -11.11
CA VAL A 18 -10.56 3.84 -12.35
C VAL A 18 -9.89 3.24 -13.57
N GLU A 19 -8.56 3.21 -13.62
CA GLU A 19 -7.81 2.61 -14.73
C GLU A 19 -8.06 1.10 -14.85
N GLU A 20 -7.95 0.36 -13.75
CA GLU A 20 -8.20 -1.08 -13.73
C GLU A 20 -9.67 -1.40 -14.04
N LEU A 21 -10.61 -0.63 -13.50
CA LEU A 21 -12.03 -0.79 -13.81
C LEU A 21 -12.32 -0.59 -15.31
N ILE A 22 -11.67 0.39 -15.95
CA ILE A 22 -11.80 0.60 -17.40
C ILE A 22 -11.12 -0.54 -18.19
N SER A 23 -10.01 -1.06 -17.69
CA SER A 23 -9.31 -2.21 -18.28
C SER A 23 -10.24 -3.42 -18.34
N GLU A 24 -10.83 -3.79 -17.21
CA GLU A 24 -11.77 -4.92 -17.12
C GLU A 24 -13.03 -4.71 -17.97
N PHE A 25 -13.59 -3.51 -17.98
CA PHE A 25 -14.68 -3.14 -18.90
C PHE A 25 -14.33 -3.37 -20.36
N SER A 26 -13.09 -3.07 -20.75
CA SER A 26 -12.64 -3.27 -22.13
C SER A 26 -12.59 -4.77 -22.48
N VAL A 27 -12.19 -5.62 -21.53
CA VAL A 27 -12.21 -7.09 -21.68
C VAL A 27 -13.64 -7.61 -21.83
N ASP A 28 -14.58 -7.06 -21.06
CA ASP A 28 -15.99 -7.46 -21.10
C ASP A 28 -16.79 -6.84 -22.26
N GLY A 29 -16.14 -6.11 -23.18
CA GLY A 29 -16.76 -5.53 -24.36
C GLY A 29 -17.63 -4.30 -24.08
N VAL A 30 -17.34 -3.59 -22.98
CA VAL A 30 -17.95 -2.31 -22.64
C VAL A 30 -17.22 -1.18 -23.37
N GLU A 31 -17.97 -0.38 -24.11
CA GLU A 31 -17.43 0.80 -24.78
C GLU A 31 -17.44 2.00 -23.82
N VAL A 32 -16.24 2.47 -23.45
CA VAL A 32 -16.04 3.64 -22.57
C VAL A 32 -15.61 4.86 -23.38
N THR A 33 -16.41 5.93 -23.40
CA THR A 33 -16.11 7.14 -24.17
C THR A 33 -16.29 8.44 -23.37
N GLY A 34 -15.71 9.55 -23.85
CA GLY A 34 -15.90 10.87 -23.25
C GLY A 34 -15.41 10.98 -21.81
N LYS A 35 -14.29 10.30 -21.50
CA LYS A 35 -13.62 10.35 -20.19
C LYS A 35 -13.27 11.79 -19.83
N LYS A 36 -13.68 12.24 -18.65
CA LYS A 36 -13.34 13.55 -18.08
C LYS A 36 -12.96 13.38 -16.63
N LYS A 37 -11.88 14.02 -16.20
CA LYS A 37 -11.41 14.04 -14.82
C LYS A 37 -11.42 15.47 -14.30
N SER A 38 -12.01 15.70 -13.13
CA SER A 38 -11.99 16.99 -12.45
C SER A 38 -12.17 16.81 -10.95
N ASN A 39 -11.31 17.41 -10.13
CA ASN A 39 -11.43 17.46 -8.66
C ASN A 39 -11.74 16.11 -7.98
N GLY A 40 -11.02 15.03 -8.34
CA GLY A 40 -11.25 13.70 -7.75
C GLY A 40 -12.54 13.01 -8.20
N ILE A 41 -13.14 13.49 -9.30
CA ILE A 41 -14.31 12.91 -9.95
C ILE A 41 -13.93 12.52 -11.38
N HIS A 42 -14.29 11.30 -11.75
CA HIS A 42 -14.15 10.73 -13.08
C HIS A 42 -15.54 10.52 -13.69
N LEU A 43 -15.77 11.12 -14.85
CA LEU A 43 -17.01 11.01 -15.61
C LEU A 43 -16.75 10.32 -16.94
N MET A 44 -17.58 9.36 -17.30
CA MET A 44 -17.48 8.66 -18.58
C MET A 44 -18.83 8.20 -19.11
N ASN A 45 -18.91 7.97 -20.42
CA ASN A 45 -20.03 7.33 -21.07
C ASN A 45 -19.76 5.85 -21.19
N ILE A 46 -20.79 5.07 -20.90
CA ILE A 46 -20.78 3.63 -21.01
C ILE A 46 -21.79 3.22 -22.07
N LYS A 47 -21.36 2.35 -22.98
CA LYS A 47 -22.24 1.61 -23.87
C LYS A 47 -21.93 0.12 -23.75
N TYR A 48 -22.94 -0.65 -23.38
CA TYR A 48 -22.84 -2.09 -23.21
C TYR A 48 -24.08 -2.76 -23.79
N ILE A 49 -23.89 -3.58 -24.84
CA ILE A 49 -24.99 -4.22 -25.58
C ILE A 49 -26.00 -3.15 -26.07
N ASN A 50 -27.22 -3.13 -25.54
CA ASN A 50 -28.31 -2.23 -25.89
C ASN A 50 -28.54 -1.15 -24.81
N GLU A 51 -27.58 -0.96 -23.91
CA GLU A 51 -27.66 -0.05 -22.79
C GLU A 51 -26.62 1.06 -22.96
N ASN A 52 -27.08 2.31 -22.89
CA ASN A 52 -26.24 3.49 -22.87
C ASN A 52 -26.41 4.19 -21.54
N GLY A 53 -25.35 4.73 -20.95
CA GLY A 53 -25.42 5.41 -19.67
C GLY A 53 -24.23 6.31 -19.39
N GLY A 54 -24.33 7.07 -18.30
CA GLY A 54 -23.22 7.81 -17.70
C GLY A 54 -22.72 7.07 -16.47
N LEU A 55 -21.39 7.03 -16.28
CA LEU A 55 -20.74 6.52 -15.09
C LEU A 55 -19.94 7.66 -14.44
N GLU A 56 -20.12 7.82 -13.15
CA GLU A 56 -19.41 8.75 -12.28
C GLU A 56 -18.67 7.96 -11.20
N ILE A 57 -17.38 8.24 -11.02
CA ILE A 57 -16.57 7.61 -9.98
C ILE A 57 -15.90 8.74 -9.19
N SER A 58 -16.09 8.77 -7.88
CA SER A 58 -15.57 9.82 -7.01
C SER A 58 -15.03 9.26 -5.71
N GLN A 59 -14.06 9.97 -5.14
CA GLN A 59 -13.57 9.68 -3.79
C GLN A 59 -14.52 10.26 -2.74
N ASP A 60 -14.87 9.44 -1.74
CA ASP A 60 -15.59 9.85 -0.54
C ASP A 60 -14.72 9.50 0.68
N ASN A 61 -13.90 10.46 1.12
CA ASN A 61 -12.86 10.27 2.13
C ASN A 61 -11.88 9.13 1.75
N ASP A 62 -11.84 8.04 2.52
CA ASP A 62 -11.00 6.87 2.25
C ASP A 62 -11.70 5.84 1.33
N ASP A 63 -12.95 6.10 0.93
CA ASP A 63 -13.74 5.21 0.07
C ASP A 63 -13.85 5.72 -1.37
N VAL A 64 -14.31 4.84 -2.26
CA VAL A 64 -14.66 5.18 -3.65
C VAL A 64 -16.13 4.91 -3.90
N LYS A 65 -16.83 5.88 -4.45
CA LYS A 65 -18.23 5.78 -4.85
C LYS A 65 -18.34 5.73 -6.37
N VAL A 66 -19.07 4.73 -6.86
CA VAL A 66 -19.33 4.49 -8.28
C VAL A 66 -20.82 4.63 -8.54
N SER A 67 -21.22 5.54 -9.42
CA SER A 67 -22.62 5.84 -9.74
C SER A 67 -22.89 5.69 -11.23
N TYR A 68 -23.88 4.89 -11.61
CA TYR A 68 -24.27 4.63 -13.00
C TYR A 68 -25.71 5.07 -13.26
N GLU A 69 -25.94 5.83 -14.32
CA GLU A 69 -27.27 6.26 -14.76
C GLU A 69 -27.53 5.90 -16.23
N ILE A 70 -28.64 5.22 -16.48
CA ILE A 70 -29.04 4.77 -17.82
C ILE A 70 -29.66 5.93 -18.61
N LYS A 71 -29.20 6.15 -19.84
CA LYS A 71 -29.81 7.04 -20.83
C LYS A 71 -30.96 6.31 -21.51
N ARG A 72 -32.20 6.62 -21.13
CA ARG A 72 -33.41 6.09 -21.79
C ARG A 72 -33.77 6.97 -23.00
N ASP A 73 -33.70 6.41 -24.21
CA ASP A 73 -34.14 7.12 -25.42
C ASP A 73 -35.66 7.32 -25.42
N ARG A 74 -36.07 8.58 -25.61
CA ARG A 74 -37.48 9.02 -25.67
C ARG A 74 -38.15 8.56 -26.98
N LYS A 75 -38.40 7.28 -27.19
CA LYS A 75 -39.27 6.87 -28.32
C LYS A 75 -40.70 6.48 -27.97
N GLU A 76 -41.04 6.12 -26.73
CA GLU A 76 -42.43 5.79 -26.40
C GLU A 76 -42.80 6.07 -24.94
N ILE A 77 -43.03 7.33 -24.55
CA ILE A 77 -43.92 7.63 -23.41
C ILE A 77 -44.80 8.82 -23.78
N LYS A 78 -45.95 8.53 -24.39
CA LYS A 78 -47.12 9.42 -24.31
C LYS A 78 -47.56 9.46 -22.85
N LYS A 79 -47.54 10.66 -22.27
CA LYS A 79 -48.30 11.08 -21.07
C LYS A 79 -48.08 10.25 -19.79
N GLY A 80 -47.25 10.77 -18.89
CA GLY A 80 -47.25 10.37 -17.47
C GLY A 80 -45.86 10.26 -16.88
N ALA A 81 -45.65 10.88 -15.72
CA ALA A 81 -44.39 10.91 -14.95
C ALA A 81 -43.23 11.73 -15.54
N MET A 82 -43.42 13.04 -15.61
CA MET A 82 -42.31 13.99 -15.52
C MET A 82 -41.80 13.99 -14.07
N GLY A 83 -41.02 12.98 -13.70
CA GLY A 83 -40.38 12.86 -12.39
C GLY A 83 -39.22 13.85 -12.30
N ALA A 84 -39.47 15.01 -11.71
CA ALA A 84 -38.45 15.89 -11.19
C ALA A 84 -37.80 15.21 -9.97
N VAL A 85 -36.59 14.67 -10.12
CA VAL A 85 -35.71 14.40 -8.99
C VAL A 85 -34.68 15.51 -8.97
N THR A 86 -35.07 16.61 -8.32
CA THR A 86 -34.20 17.70 -7.91
C THR A 86 -33.63 17.30 -6.55
N GLY A 87 -32.68 16.37 -6.54
CA GLY A 87 -31.94 16.00 -5.35
C GLY A 87 -30.63 16.76 -5.31
N ALA A 88 -30.56 17.81 -4.49
CA ALA A 88 -29.31 18.49 -4.17
C ALA A 88 -28.42 17.51 -3.40
N GLY A 89 -27.54 16.83 -4.13
CA GLY A 89 -26.68 15.77 -3.62
C GLY A 89 -26.33 14.78 -4.72
N LEU A 90 -25.27 15.09 -5.48
CA LEU A 90 -24.53 14.20 -6.40
C LEU A 90 -25.27 13.66 -7.64
N GLY A 91 -26.61 13.57 -7.67
CA GLY A 91 -27.37 13.19 -8.87
C GLY A 91 -27.49 14.30 -9.93
N GLY A 92 -26.96 15.50 -9.67
CA GLY A 92 -27.12 16.68 -10.53
C GLY A 92 -26.13 16.77 -11.68
N LEU A 93 -24.94 16.17 -11.56
CA LEU A 93 -23.85 16.35 -12.54
C LEU A 93 -24.05 15.51 -13.80
N ILE A 94 -24.61 14.31 -13.64
CA ILE A 94 -24.87 13.40 -14.77
C ILE A 94 -25.85 14.03 -15.77
N ARG A 95 -26.84 14.82 -15.32
CA ARG A 95 -27.82 15.46 -16.22
C ARG A 95 -27.28 16.70 -16.96
N GLY A 96 -26.34 17.43 -16.36
CA GLY A 96 -25.83 18.71 -16.87
C GLY A 96 -24.69 18.59 -17.89
N ALA A 97 -23.87 17.54 -17.80
CA ALA A 97 -22.71 17.35 -18.68
C ALA A 97 -23.07 16.87 -20.10
N PHE A 98 -24.34 16.48 -20.34
CA PHE A 98 -24.81 15.89 -21.60
C PHE A 98 -25.71 16.78 -22.46
N SER A 99 -26.03 18.02 -22.05
CA SER A 99 -26.55 19.02 -22.99
C SER A 99 -25.39 19.72 -23.67
N SER A 100 -25.31 19.64 -25.00
CA SER A 100 -24.31 20.39 -25.79
C SER A 100 -24.21 21.85 -25.33
N SER A 101 -22.97 22.33 -25.27
CA SER A 101 -22.52 23.72 -25.09
C SER A 101 -22.64 24.40 -23.71
N ARG A 102 -22.09 23.82 -22.63
CA ARG A 102 -21.60 24.62 -21.46
C ARG A 102 -20.32 24.04 -20.86
N LYS A 103 -19.42 24.94 -20.43
CA LYS A 103 -18.15 24.61 -19.76
C LYS A 103 -18.45 23.97 -18.39
N LEU A 104 -17.80 22.84 -18.09
CA LEU A 104 -17.87 22.13 -16.80
C LEU A 104 -17.44 23.00 -15.60
N SER A 105 -16.73 24.11 -15.83
CA SER A 105 -16.28 25.02 -14.77
C SER A 105 -17.44 25.71 -14.02
N ASP A 106 -18.60 25.89 -14.64
CA ASP A 106 -19.71 26.64 -14.03
C ASP A 106 -20.66 25.77 -13.19
N GLN A 107 -20.57 24.43 -13.27
CA GLN A 107 -21.42 23.52 -12.49
C GLN A 107 -20.77 23.03 -11.18
N VAL A 108 -19.50 23.33 -10.97
CA VAL A 108 -18.69 22.80 -9.85
C VAL A 108 -18.61 23.79 -8.66
N SER A 109 -19.11 25.02 -8.79
CA SER A 109 -18.97 26.05 -7.74
C SER A 109 -19.83 25.83 -6.48
N THR A 110 -20.62 24.76 -6.39
CA THR A 110 -21.57 24.56 -5.27
C THR A 110 -21.61 23.14 -4.69
N ALA A 111 -20.50 22.40 -4.76
CA ALA A 111 -20.40 21.06 -4.14
C ALA A 111 -19.13 20.95 -3.29
N VAL A 112 -18.95 21.90 -2.36
CA VAL A 112 -17.99 21.77 -1.25
C VAL A 112 -18.80 21.91 0.03
N GLY A 113 -18.93 20.81 0.77
CA GLY A 113 -19.52 20.78 2.10
C GLY A 113 -20.83 20.00 2.19
N GLY A 114 -20.78 18.83 2.84
CA GLY A 114 -22.00 18.08 3.15
C GLY A 114 -21.71 16.66 3.59
N ALA A 115 -21.38 16.50 4.86
CA ALA A 115 -21.31 15.24 5.56
C ALA A 115 -22.55 14.36 5.28
N ILE A 116 -22.33 13.10 4.90
CA ILE A 116 -23.28 12.04 5.23
C ILE A 116 -22.78 11.42 6.54
N ALA A 117 -23.12 12.07 7.64
CA ALA A 117 -23.03 11.47 8.96
C ALA A 117 -24.17 10.44 9.10
N GLY A 118 -23.82 9.17 9.30
CA GLY A 118 -24.75 8.13 9.74
C GLY A 118 -25.42 7.35 8.60
N GLY A 119 -24.82 6.24 8.20
CA GLY A 119 -25.44 5.29 7.26
C GLY A 119 -24.70 3.95 7.12
N ALA A 120 -23.95 3.52 8.14
CA ALA A 120 -23.09 2.33 8.09
C ALA A 120 -23.83 0.98 8.06
N TYR A 121 -25.10 0.91 7.62
CA TYR A 121 -25.87 -0.35 7.71
C TYR A 121 -26.87 -0.64 6.58
N LYS A 122 -26.77 -0.01 5.39
CA LYS A 122 -27.74 -0.28 4.30
C LYS A 122 -27.16 -0.66 2.92
N ALA A 123 -25.85 -0.87 2.80
CA ALA A 123 -25.27 -1.24 1.51
C ALA A 123 -25.18 -2.77 1.28
N TYR A 124 -25.18 -3.59 2.33
CA TYR A 124 -25.11 -5.05 2.16
C TYR A 124 -26.45 -5.70 1.77
N GLU A 125 -27.58 -5.04 2.05
CA GLU A 125 -28.93 -5.51 1.63
C GLU A 125 -29.34 -5.08 0.21
N GLY A 126 -28.54 -4.21 -0.45
CA GLY A 126 -28.79 -3.81 -1.84
C GLY A 126 -28.64 -4.95 -2.86
N TYR A 127 -28.14 -6.11 -2.43
CA TYR A 127 -28.09 -7.31 -3.26
C TYR A 127 -29.48 -7.94 -3.49
N GLU A 128 -30.47 -7.71 -2.62
CA GLU A 128 -31.80 -8.37 -2.71
C GLU A 128 -32.98 -7.47 -3.14
N GLU A 129 -32.97 -6.16 -2.86
CA GLU A 129 -34.22 -5.37 -2.91
C GLU A 129 -34.59 -4.71 -4.26
N SER A 130 -34.04 -5.16 -5.40
CA SER A 130 -34.45 -4.62 -6.72
C SER A 130 -34.28 -5.64 -7.85
N LYS A 131 -34.91 -6.80 -7.73
CA LYS A 131 -35.00 -7.78 -8.85
C LYS A 131 -35.77 -7.25 -10.07
N LEU A 132 -36.48 -6.13 -9.95
CA LEU A 132 -37.39 -5.62 -11.00
C LEU A 132 -36.77 -4.61 -11.98
N ASP A 133 -35.55 -4.08 -11.76
CA ASP A 133 -35.01 -2.97 -12.58
C ASP A 133 -33.49 -3.06 -12.89
N ARG A 134 -32.82 -4.21 -12.66
CA ARG A 134 -31.37 -4.35 -12.93
C ARG A 134 -31.09 -4.47 -14.43
N THR A 135 -30.37 -3.50 -14.98
CA THR A 135 -29.74 -3.58 -16.29
C THR A 135 -28.58 -4.57 -16.31
N LYS A 136 -28.23 -5.10 -17.50
CA LYS A 136 -27.11 -6.03 -17.65
C LYS A 136 -25.80 -5.36 -17.28
N PHE A 137 -25.61 -4.09 -17.63
CA PHE A 137 -24.43 -3.34 -17.25
C PHE A 137 -24.33 -3.11 -15.74
N ALA A 138 -25.43 -2.88 -15.01
CA ALA A 138 -25.35 -2.69 -13.56
C ALA A 138 -24.86 -3.95 -12.83
N GLN A 139 -25.23 -5.14 -13.33
CA GLN A 139 -24.73 -6.42 -12.81
C GLN A 139 -23.24 -6.61 -13.10
N LEU A 140 -22.83 -6.31 -14.33
CA LEU A 140 -21.42 -6.34 -14.73
C LEU A 140 -20.59 -5.38 -13.88
N LEU A 141 -21.02 -4.12 -13.83
CA LEU A 141 -20.42 -3.05 -13.03
C LEU A 141 -20.21 -3.48 -11.57
N ALA A 142 -21.22 -4.06 -10.92
CA ALA A 142 -21.11 -4.51 -9.54
C ALA A 142 -20.06 -5.61 -9.36
N LYS A 143 -20.02 -6.56 -10.29
CA LYS A 143 -19.06 -7.65 -10.28
C LYS A 143 -17.64 -7.10 -10.48
N THR A 144 -17.42 -6.33 -11.54
CA THR A 144 -16.11 -5.80 -11.90
C THR A 144 -15.56 -4.86 -10.84
N VAL A 145 -16.40 -3.99 -10.28
CA VAL A 145 -16.01 -3.11 -9.16
C VAL A 145 -15.50 -3.93 -7.98
N LYS A 146 -16.15 -5.06 -7.65
CA LYS A 146 -15.73 -5.91 -6.54
C LYS A 146 -14.42 -6.64 -6.83
N GLU A 147 -14.22 -7.09 -8.06
CA GLU A 147 -12.98 -7.73 -8.50
C GLU A 147 -11.80 -6.74 -8.40
N VAL A 148 -11.94 -5.54 -8.95
CA VAL A 148 -10.90 -4.49 -8.90
C VAL A 148 -10.63 -4.03 -7.47
N GLU A 149 -11.66 -3.86 -6.63
CA GLU A 149 -11.49 -3.55 -5.20
C GLU A 149 -10.63 -4.60 -4.50
N ASN A 150 -10.88 -5.89 -4.77
CA ASN A 150 -10.13 -6.99 -4.16
C ASN A 150 -8.67 -7.01 -4.67
N GLU A 151 -8.44 -6.76 -5.96
CA GLU A 151 -7.10 -6.74 -6.53
C GLU A 151 -6.23 -5.62 -5.95
N ILE A 152 -6.78 -4.41 -5.82
CA ILE A 152 -6.10 -3.28 -5.20
C ILE A 152 -5.77 -3.63 -3.74
N HIS A 153 -6.72 -4.15 -2.98
CA HIS A 153 -6.45 -4.58 -1.60
C HIS A 153 -5.32 -5.61 -1.53
N GLN A 154 -5.34 -6.64 -2.36
CA GLN A 154 -4.29 -7.66 -2.38
C GLN A 154 -2.92 -7.09 -2.75
N LYS A 155 -2.86 -6.17 -3.72
CA LYS A 155 -1.62 -5.51 -4.14
C LYS A 155 -1.00 -4.73 -2.99
N TYR A 156 -1.79 -3.93 -2.28
CA TYR A 156 -1.29 -3.09 -1.18
C TYR A 156 -1.03 -3.86 0.11
N GLN A 157 -1.74 -4.96 0.36
CA GLN A 157 -1.39 -5.90 1.43
C GLN A 157 -0.01 -6.52 1.17
N LYS A 158 0.23 -7.04 -0.05
CA LYS A 158 1.54 -7.63 -0.40
C LYS A 158 2.70 -6.64 -0.28
N ILE A 159 2.48 -5.36 -0.61
CA ILE A 159 3.51 -4.32 -0.45
C ILE A 159 3.80 -4.08 1.03
N THR A 160 2.75 -3.97 1.85
CA THR A 160 2.86 -3.81 3.29
C THR A 160 3.58 -4.99 3.95
N ASP A 161 3.20 -6.21 3.59
CA ASP A 161 3.80 -7.44 4.12
C ASP A 161 5.28 -7.54 3.76
N LYS A 162 5.66 -7.24 2.50
CA LYS A 162 7.06 -7.21 2.08
C LYS A 162 7.88 -6.18 2.85
N LYS A 163 7.32 -4.98 3.07
CA LYS A 163 7.99 -3.94 3.85
C LYS A 163 8.15 -4.35 5.32
N ASN A 164 7.16 -5.00 5.90
CA ASN A 164 7.25 -5.49 7.27
C ASN A 164 8.29 -6.62 7.38
N GLN A 165 8.33 -7.53 6.41
CA GLN A 165 9.33 -8.59 6.33
C GLN A 165 10.74 -8.01 6.24
N SER A 166 10.99 -7.03 5.37
CA SER A 166 12.33 -6.42 5.26
C SER A 166 12.75 -5.72 6.56
N ILE A 167 11.82 -5.06 7.27
CA ILE A 167 12.11 -4.46 8.58
C ILE A 167 12.45 -5.53 9.62
N ILE A 168 11.74 -6.65 9.63
CA ILE A 168 12.02 -7.77 10.54
C ILE A 168 13.39 -8.37 10.24
N GLU A 169 13.71 -8.59 8.96
CA GLU A 169 15.01 -9.12 8.53
C GLU A 169 16.16 -8.17 8.91
N GLU A 170 16.03 -6.87 8.63
CA GLU A 170 17.03 -5.87 9.02
C GLU A 170 17.24 -5.81 10.54
N ASN A 171 16.17 -5.94 11.33
CA ASN A 171 16.27 -5.96 12.79
C ASN A 171 16.94 -7.23 13.30
N ASN A 172 16.60 -8.40 12.74
CA ASN A 172 17.24 -9.67 13.09
C ASN A 172 18.74 -9.63 12.78
N GLU A 173 19.13 -9.10 11.63
CA GLU A 173 20.55 -8.95 11.28
C GLU A 173 21.30 -8.02 12.24
N LYS A 174 20.66 -6.92 12.69
CA LYS A 174 21.25 -6.03 13.69
C LYS A 174 21.43 -6.75 15.03
N GLU A 175 20.41 -7.45 15.49
CA GLU A 175 20.45 -8.21 16.75
C GLU A 175 21.54 -9.29 16.72
N GLU A 176 21.71 -10.00 15.60
CA GLU A 176 22.81 -10.96 15.42
C GLU A 176 24.19 -10.31 15.62
N VAL A 177 24.39 -9.11 15.05
CA VAL A 177 25.67 -8.40 15.15
C VAL A 177 25.87 -7.84 16.56
N GLU A 178 24.82 -7.32 17.21
CA GLU A 178 24.89 -6.85 18.60
C GLU A 178 25.30 -7.98 19.56
N ASN A 179 24.68 -9.15 19.45
CA ASN A 179 25.05 -10.33 20.23
C ASN A 179 26.51 -10.74 19.97
N LEU A 180 26.96 -10.70 18.72
CA LEU A 180 28.35 -11.01 18.37
C LEU A 180 29.34 -10.00 18.97
N LEU A 181 29.00 -8.71 18.99
CA LEU A 181 29.81 -7.67 19.62
C LEU A 181 29.86 -7.86 21.14
N GLU A 182 28.75 -8.21 21.78
CA GLU A 182 28.74 -8.50 23.22
C GLU A 182 29.64 -9.70 23.56
N GLU A 183 29.53 -10.80 22.81
CA GLU A 183 30.43 -11.96 22.95
C GLU A 183 31.91 -11.57 22.80
N LEU A 184 32.22 -10.72 21.81
CA LEU A 184 33.57 -10.24 21.56
C LEU A 184 34.11 -9.40 22.71
N ASN A 185 33.32 -8.45 23.19
CA ASN A 185 33.70 -7.58 24.29
C ASN A 185 34.02 -8.40 25.55
N LEU A 186 33.14 -9.34 25.89
CA LEU A 186 33.33 -10.24 27.03
C LEU A 186 34.60 -11.08 26.87
N GLY A 187 34.81 -11.68 25.70
CA GLY A 187 35.99 -12.52 25.46
C GLY A 187 37.31 -11.74 25.40
N ILE A 188 37.31 -10.52 24.86
CA ILE A 188 38.45 -9.59 24.88
C ILE A 188 38.81 -9.24 26.33
N LEU A 189 37.82 -8.84 27.14
CA LEU A 189 38.03 -8.48 28.53
C LEU A 189 38.55 -9.67 29.35
N SER A 190 37.96 -10.86 29.17
CA SER A 190 38.42 -12.08 29.83
C SER A 190 39.88 -12.39 29.52
N LEU A 191 40.27 -12.36 28.24
CA LEU A 191 41.66 -12.68 27.87
C LEU A 191 42.64 -11.60 28.34
N LYS A 192 42.23 -10.32 28.40
CA LYS A 192 43.05 -9.25 29.00
C LYS A 192 43.35 -9.52 30.47
N GLU A 193 42.35 -9.89 31.25
CA GLU A 193 42.51 -10.22 32.67
C GLU A 193 43.42 -11.44 32.83
N GLU A 194 43.22 -12.50 32.05
CA GLU A 194 44.09 -13.69 32.08
C GLU A 194 45.56 -13.39 31.72
N LEU A 195 45.80 -12.46 30.79
CA LEU A 195 47.14 -12.03 30.41
C LEU A 195 47.83 -11.19 31.49
N ALA A 196 47.07 -10.49 32.34
CA ALA A 196 47.63 -9.69 33.43
C ALA A 196 48.29 -10.56 34.51
N PHE A 197 47.87 -11.82 34.64
CA PHE A 197 48.39 -12.80 35.61
C PHE A 197 49.25 -13.90 34.98
N ALA A 198 49.56 -13.79 33.69
CA ALA A 198 50.24 -14.86 32.97
C ALA A 198 51.75 -14.91 33.31
N ASP A 199 52.19 -16.05 33.83
CA ASP A 199 53.60 -16.39 34.03
C ASP A 199 54.08 -17.28 32.87
N LYS A 200 54.23 -16.69 31.68
CA LYS A 200 54.58 -17.39 30.43
C LYS A 200 55.76 -16.71 29.73
N ASP A 201 56.40 -17.43 28.81
CA ASP A 201 57.48 -16.90 27.97
C ASP A 201 57.06 -15.59 27.27
N GLU A 202 57.96 -14.61 27.27
CA GLU A 202 57.73 -13.26 26.82
C GLU A 202 57.42 -13.19 25.32
N ASP A 203 58.08 -14.01 24.48
CA ASP A 203 57.77 -14.06 23.03
C ASP A 203 56.35 -14.60 22.78
N HIS A 204 55.92 -15.58 23.58
CA HIS A 204 54.59 -16.16 23.46
C HIS A 204 53.50 -15.17 23.87
N LEU A 205 53.72 -14.45 24.98
CA LEU A 205 52.81 -13.40 25.43
C LEU A 205 52.68 -12.25 24.42
N GLN A 206 53.77 -11.87 23.75
CA GLN A 206 53.72 -10.84 22.71
C GLN A 206 52.83 -11.25 21.53
N ARG A 207 52.91 -12.51 21.08
CA ARG A 207 52.09 -13.04 19.98
C ARG A 207 50.59 -13.10 20.32
N VAL A 208 50.26 -13.38 21.58
CA VAL A 208 48.88 -13.34 22.07
C VAL A 208 48.38 -11.90 22.14
N LYS A 209 49.16 -10.99 22.75
CA LYS A 209 48.85 -9.56 22.86
C LYS A 209 48.63 -8.89 21.50
N ALA A 210 49.45 -9.21 20.50
CA ALA A 210 49.29 -8.66 19.15
C ALA A 210 47.95 -9.05 18.50
N ARG A 211 47.52 -10.31 18.66
CA ARG A 211 46.22 -10.78 18.14
C ARG A 211 45.05 -10.19 18.90
N LEU A 212 45.16 -10.10 20.23
CA LEU A 212 44.14 -9.48 21.07
C LEU A 212 43.97 -7.98 20.74
N SER A 213 45.07 -7.25 20.56
CA SER A 213 45.04 -5.85 20.12
C SER A 213 44.34 -5.69 18.77
N ARG A 214 44.63 -6.58 17.80
CA ARG A 214 43.95 -6.52 16.50
C ARG A 214 42.47 -6.88 16.59
N ALA A 215 42.10 -7.83 17.44
CA ALA A 215 40.70 -8.17 17.71
C ALA A 215 39.94 -6.97 18.29
N GLU A 216 40.56 -6.22 19.21
CA GLU A 216 40.00 -5.01 19.80
C GLU A 216 39.80 -3.86 18.83
N GLU A 217 40.77 -3.62 17.95
CA GLU A 217 40.63 -2.63 16.88
C GLU A 217 39.43 -2.96 15.99
N LEU A 218 39.36 -4.20 15.52
CA LEU A 218 38.26 -4.67 14.67
C LEU A 218 36.90 -4.64 15.39
N TYR A 219 36.87 -4.92 16.69
CA TYR A 219 35.67 -4.76 17.52
C TYR A 219 35.19 -3.30 17.54
N LYS A 220 36.08 -2.34 17.81
CA LYS A 220 35.73 -0.90 17.84
C LYS A 220 35.31 -0.38 16.47
N GLU A 221 35.98 -0.86 15.42
CA GLU A 221 35.60 -0.59 14.04
C GLU A 221 34.17 -1.12 13.77
N ALA A 222 33.87 -2.37 14.16
CA ALA A 222 32.54 -2.96 14.00
C ALA A 222 31.45 -2.20 14.80
N GLU A 223 31.73 -1.77 16.03
CA GLU A 223 30.81 -0.89 16.79
C GLU A 223 30.55 0.44 16.08
N THR A 224 31.57 1.00 15.44
CA THR A 224 31.44 2.27 14.70
C THR A 224 30.55 2.07 13.46
N GLU A 225 30.73 0.96 12.74
CA GLU A 225 29.88 0.62 11.60
C GLU A 225 28.43 0.36 12.03
N MET A 226 28.19 -0.29 13.18
CA MET A 226 26.84 -0.42 13.75
C MET A 226 26.19 0.93 14.05
N LYS A 227 26.93 1.86 14.67
CA LYS A 227 26.46 3.24 14.94
C LYS A 227 26.13 4.00 13.66
N ASN A 228 26.81 3.68 12.55
CA ASN A 228 26.57 4.24 11.23
C ASN A 228 25.47 3.51 10.44
N ASN A 229 24.74 2.55 11.05
CA ASN A 229 23.75 1.68 10.41
C ASN A 229 24.31 0.83 9.25
N ASN A 230 25.61 0.52 9.27
CA ASN A 230 26.26 -0.34 8.29
C ASN A 230 26.40 -1.77 8.83
N THR A 231 25.28 -2.47 9.02
CA THR A 231 25.21 -3.79 9.67
C THR A 231 26.07 -4.85 8.96
N SER A 232 26.11 -4.82 7.62
CA SER A 232 26.91 -5.78 6.83
C SER A 232 28.40 -5.64 7.11
N GLU A 233 28.92 -4.41 7.06
CA GLU A 233 30.34 -4.15 7.32
C GLU A 233 30.70 -4.45 8.78
N ALA A 234 29.81 -4.09 9.71
CA ALA A 234 29.96 -4.45 11.12
C ALA A 234 30.05 -5.97 11.31
N LYS A 235 29.19 -6.76 10.67
CA LYS A 235 29.19 -8.23 10.73
C LYS A 235 30.51 -8.81 10.24
N VAL A 236 31.05 -8.29 9.14
CA VAL A 236 32.35 -8.72 8.60
C VAL A 236 33.46 -8.46 9.61
N ARG A 237 33.56 -7.22 10.13
CA ARG A 237 34.61 -6.84 11.07
C ARG A 237 34.51 -7.59 12.39
N ALA A 238 33.31 -7.76 12.94
CA ALA A 238 33.06 -8.56 14.14
C ALA A 238 33.45 -10.03 13.92
N THR A 239 33.14 -10.62 12.77
CA THR A 239 33.53 -12.00 12.46
C THR A 239 35.06 -12.17 12.40
N ILE A 240 35.78 -11.21 11.80
CA ILE A 240 37.25 -11.23 11.77
C ILE A 240 37.80 -11.06 13.19
N ALA A 241 37.25 -10.13 13.98
CA ALA A 241 37.62 -9.96 15.38
C ALA A 241 37.46 -11.26 16.18
N LYS A 242 36.36 -12.00 15.98
CA LYS A 242 36.08 -13.27 16.69
C LYS A 242 37.12 -14.32 16.36
N ASN A 243 37.51 -14.41 15.10
CA ASN A 243 38.58 -15.31 14.66
C ASN A 243 39.94 -14.93 15.25
N MET A 244 40.26 -13.63 15.35
CA MET A 244 41.50 -13.15 15.97
C MET A 244 41.53 -13.46 17.46
N LEU A 245 40.43 -13.19 18.16
CA LEU A 245 40.28 -13.48 19.58
C LEU A 245 40.40 -14.98 19.87
N LYS A 246 39.70 -15.82 19.09
CA LYS A 246 39.78 -17.28 19.21
C LYS A 246 41.22 -17.79 19.04
N LYS A 247 41.93 -17.30 18.03
CA LYS A 247 43.35 -17.66 17.83
C LYS A 247 44.25 -17.17 18.97
N ALA A 248 43.94 -16.01 19.56
CA ALA A 248 44.66 -15.51 20.73
C ALA A 248 44.43 -16.42 21.95
N GLN A 249 43.19 -16.85 22.19
CA GLN A 249 42.82 -17.80 23.25
C GLN A 249 43.48 -19.18 23.04
N GLU A 250 43.46 -19.71 21.82
CA GLU A 250 44.12 -20.98 21.49
C GLU A 250 45.63 -20.92 21.74
N LEU A 251 46.28 -19.84 21.31
CA LEU A 251 47.70 -19.63 21.59
C LEU A 251 47.95 -19.51 23.09
N TYR A 252 47.13 -18.72 23.80
CA TYR A 252 47.25 -18.61 25.24
C TYR A 252 47.15 -19.97 25.92
N ALA A 253 46.22 -20.85 25.52
CA ALA A 253 46.04 -22.17 26.12
C ALA A 253 47.18 -23.18 25.81
N GLN A 254 47.98 -22.96 24.76
CA GLN A 254 49.06 -23.87 24.32
C GLN A 254 50.40 -23.69 25.04
N ALA A 255 50.51 -22.71 25.93
CA ALA A 255 51.69 -22.47 26.77
C ALA A 255 51.40 -22.86 28.22
#